data_AF-A0A6M0CBI9-F1
#
_entry.id   AF-A0A6M0CBI9-F1
#
_cell.length_a   1.000
_cell.length_b   1.000
_cell.length_c   1.000
_cell.angle_alpha   90.00
_cell.angle_beta   90.00
_cell.angle_gamma   90.00
#
_symmetry.space_group_name_H-M   'P 1'
#
loop_
_entity.id
_entity.type
_entity.pdbx_description
1 polymer ?
#
loop_
_entity_poly.entity_id
_entity_poly.type
_entity_poly.pdbx_seq_one_letter_code
_entity_poly.pdbx_strand_id
1 'polypeptide(L)'
;MSAYSLNLPSQLREAATKVASQQGLSLEQFIISAISDKLAAEDKSFNKPNFPEIIYIRGTSGILTPVLKGTRIRIQTLVIAKNRWNLSEEQIAYEYDLSLEQVRQALLFYSEFREEIEEAIATAQTIERTNV
;
A
#
# COMPACT_ATOMS: atom_id res chain seq x y z
N MET A 1 5.89 -26.66 -1.43
CA MET A 1 4.82 -25.75 -1.90
C MET A 1 4.12 -26.45 -3.05
N SER A 2 2.81 -26.71 -2.92
CA SER A 2 2.04 -27.48 -3.91
C SER A 2 1.93 -26.69 -5.21
N ALA A 3 2.54 -27.19 -6.29
CA ALA A 3 2.34 -26.67 -7.63
C ALA A 3 0.86 -26.85 -8.01
N TYR A 4 0.12 -25.76 -8.00
CA TYR A 4 -1.29 -25.75 -8.39
C TYR A 4 -1.35 -25.96 -9.91
N SER A 5 -1.84 -27.12 -10.36
CA SER A 5 -1.95 -27.41 -11.79
C SER A 5 -3.18 -26.68 -12.36
N LEU A 6 -2.94 -25.55 -13.01
CA LEU A 6 -3.98 -24.83 -13.75
C LEU A 6 -4.34 -25.61 -15.02
N ASN A 7 -5.48 -26.31 -14.99
CA ASN A 7 -6.04 -26.94 -16.18
C ASN A 7 -6.71 -25.89 -17.07
N LEU A 8 -5.94 -25.26 -17.95
CA LEU A 8 -6.45 -24.33 -18.96
C LEU A 8 -7.09 -25.10 -20.13
N PRO A 9 -8.27 -24.69 -20.62
CA PRO A 9 -8.84 -25.17 -21.88
C PRO A 9 -7.86 -25.02 -23.05
N SER A 10 -7.90 -25.93 -24.02
CA SER A 10 -6.93 -25.99 -25.13
C SER A 10 -6.81 -24.69 -25.92
N GLN A 11 -7.94 -24.08 -26.28
CA GLN A 11 -8.00 -22.82 -27.01
C GLN A 11 -7.36 -21.66 -26.24
N LEU A 12 -7.60 -21.59 -24.93
CA LEU A 12 -7.06 -20.53 -24.08
C LEU A 12 -5.54 -20.69 -23.91
N ARG A 13 -5.07 -21.92 -23.79
CA ARG A 13 -3.64 -22.25 -23.69
C ARG A 13 -2.88 -21.85 -24.95
N GLU A 14 -3.41 -22.19 -26.13
CA GLU A 14 -2.79 -21.83 -27.41
C GLU A 14 -2.71 -20.30 -27.59
N ALA A 15 -3.81 -19.60 -27.31
CA ALA A 15 -3.86 -18.15 -27.39
C ALA A 15 -2.87 -17.49 -26.42
N ALA A 16 -2.85 -17.90 -25.16
CA ALA A 16 -1.93 -17.37 -24.15
C ALA A 16 -0.46 -17.65 -24.49
N THR A 17 -0.13 -18.83 -25.01
CA THR A 17 1.24 -19.20 -25.41
C THR A 17 1.74 -18.33 -26.57
N LYS A 18 0.86 -18.05 -27.55
CA LYS A 18 1.19 -17.17 -28.68
C LYS A 18 1.52 -15.76 -28.21
N VAL A 19 0.70 -15.21 -27.31
CA VAL A 19 0.92 -13.87 -26.73
C VAL A 19 2.18 -13.84 -25.86
N ALA A 20 2.38 -14.85 -25.01
CA ALA A 20 3.57 -14.97 -24.17
C ALA A 20 4.86 -14.99 -25.02
N SER A 21 4.87 -15.76 -26.11
CA SER A 21 6.01 -15.86 -27.02
C SER A 21 6.34 -14.54 -27.70
N GLN A 22 5.33 -13.74 -28.05
CA GLN A 22 5.52 -12.39 -28.62
C GLN A 22 6.17 -11.43 -27.61
N GLN A 23 5.99 -11.67 -26.31
CA GLN A 23 6.56 -10.89 -25.22
C GLN A 23 7.88 -11.48 -24.69
N GLY A 24 8.37 -12.58 -25.27
CA GLY A 24 9.57 -13.28 -24.81
C GLY A 24 9.41 -13.98 -23.45
N LEU A 25 8.17 -14.26 -23.03
CA LEU A 25 7.85 -14.87 -21.74
C LEU A 25 7.44 -16.34 -21.93
N SER A 26 7.68 -17.16 -20.90
CA SER A 26 7.06 -18.49 -20.82
C SER A 26 5.56 -18.37 -20.49
N LEU A 27 4.77 -19.40 -20.82
CA LEU A 27 3.35 -19.42 -20.50
C LEU A 27 3.09 -19.23 -18.99
N GLU A 28 3.90 -19.85 -18.13
CA GLU A 28 3.79 -19.69 -16.68
C GLU A 28 4.07 -18.26 -16.22
N GLN A 29 5.13 -17.63 -16.75
CA GLN A 29 5.46 -16.24 -16.46
C GLN A 29 4.36 -15.29 -16.92
N PHE A 30 3.80 -15.55 -18.10
CA PHE A 30 2.69 -14.78 -18.64
C PHE A 30 1.44 -14.91 -17.77
N ILE A 31 1.10 -16.12 -17.29
CA ILE A 31 -0.03 -16.34 -16.39
C ILE A 31 0.17 -15.60 -15.06
N ILE A 32 1.36 -15.68 -14.48
CA ILE A 32 1.68 -14.94 -13.24
C ILE A 32 1.53 -13.43 -13.48
N SER A 33 2.11 -12.90 -14.56
CA SER A 33 2.01 -11.47 -14.91
C SER A 33 0.56 -11.05 -15.13
N ALA A 34 -0.22 -11.82 -15.88
CA ALA A 34 -1.62 -11.51 -16.15
C ALA A 34 -2.50 -11.55 -14.89
N ILE A 35 -2.23 -12.48 -13.96
CA ILE A 35 -2.90 -12.51 -12.66
C ILE A 35 -2.46 -11.31 -11.83
N SER A 36 -1.17 -10.97 -11.80
CA SER A 36 -0.67 -9.78 -11.11
C SER A 36 -1.29 -8.49 -11.65
N ASP A 37 -1.40 -8.35 -12.97
CA ASP A 37 -1.99 -7.18 -13.62
C ASP A 37 -3.50 -7.12 -13.39
N LYS A 38 -4.18 -8.28 -13.44
CA LYS A 38 -5.61 -8.36 -13.13
C LYS A 38 -5.87 -8.02 -11.66
N LEU A 39 -5.06 -8.52 -10.74
CA LEU A 39 -5.11 -8.14 -9.33
C LEU A 39 -4.80 -6.66 -9.13
N ALA A 40 -3.81 -6.09 -9.83
CA ALA A 40 -3.48 -4.67 -9.77
C ALA A 40 -4.60 -3.76 -10.34
N ALA A 41 -5.28 -4.22 -11.40
CA ALA A 41 -6.39 -3.50 -12.02
C ALA A 41 -7.71 -3.63 -11.22
N GLU A 42 -7.87 -4.73 -10.51
CA GLU A 42 -8.99 -5.01 -9.60
C GLU A 42 -8.71 -4.50 -8.18
N ASP A 43 -7.44 -4.17 -7.87
CA ASP A 43 -6.95 -3.33 -6.78
C ASP A 43 -7.40 -1.87 -6.96
N LYS A 44 -8.72 -1.68 -7.01
CA LYS A 44 -9.37 -0.52 -6.40
C LYS A 44 -9.16 -0.46 -4.87
N SER A 45 -8.39 -1.40 -4.30
CA SER A 45 -8.16 -1.66 -2.88
C SER A 45 -7.30 -0.61 -2.15
N PHE A 46 -6.60 0.26 -2.88
CA PHE A 46 -5.86 1.36 -2.23
C PHE A 46 -6.72 2.60 -1.96
N ASN A 47 -7.85 2.75 -2.65
CA ASN A 47 -8.80 3.81 -2.35
C ASN A 47 -9.83 3.22 -1.39
N LYS A 48 -9.52 3.22 -0.10
CA LYS A 48 -10.47 2.80 0.93
C LYS A 48 -11.60 3.83 0.90
N PRO A 49 -12.83 3.47 0.45
CA PRO A 49 -13.88 4.48 0.21
C PRO A 49 -14.24 5.27 1.47
N ASN A 50 -14.04 4.65 2.63
CA ASN A 50 -14.26 5.23 3.95
C ASN A 50 -13.18 6.23 4.36
N PHE A 51 -12.05 6.31 3.65
CA PHE A 51 -10.90 7.17 3.93
C PHE A 51 -10.48 7.98 2.69
N PRO A 52 -11.32 8.92 2.22
CA PRO A 52 -11.06 9.69 1.00
C PRO A 52 -9.82 10.60 1.09
N GLU A 53 -9.37 10.89 2.32
CA GLU A 53 -8.20 11.71 2.61
C GLU A 53 -6.89 10.91 2.64
N ILE A 54 -6.91 9.59 2.43
CA ILE A 54 -5.72 8.74 2.53
C ILE A 54 -5.41 8.14 1.17
N ILE A 55 -4.19 8.36 0.71
CA ILE A 55 -3.67 7.82 -0.54
C ILE A 55 -2.39 7.05 -0.27
N TYR A 56 -2.07 6.11 -1.14
CA TYR A 56 -0.82 5.36 -1.06
C TYR A 56 0.19 5.90 -2.08
N ILE A 57 1.40 6.18 -1.60
CA ILE A 57 2.53 6.55 -2.45
C ILE A 57 3.57 5.44 -2.45
N ARG A 58 4.21 5.23 -3.60
CA ARG A 58 5.36 4.32 -3.71
C ARG A 58 6.64 5.11 -3.50
N GLY A 59 7.34 4.84 -2.40
CA GLY A 59 8.64 5.44 -2.10
C GLY A 59 9.79 4.79 -2.89
N THR A 60 11.01 5.30 -2.69
CA THR A 60 12.23 4.76 -3.29
C THR A 60 12.56 3.33 -2.84
N SER A 61 12.02 2.90 -1.69
CA SER A 61 12.09 1.53 -1.20
C SER A 61 11.16 0.56 -1.93
N GLY A 62 10.29 1.05 -2.83
CA GLY A 62 9.27 0.24 -3.50
C GLY A 62 8.07 -0.14 -2.62
N ILE A 63 8.13 0.17 -1.32
CA ILE A 63 7.06 -0.06 -0.34
C ILE A 63 5.96 0.99 -0.54
N LEU A 64 4.70 0.55 -0.51
CA LEU A 64 3.54 1.44 -0.53
C LEU A 64 3.31 2.00 0.87
N THR A 65 3.20 3.32 0.97
CA THR A 65 3.06 4.01 2.25
C THR A 65 1.81 4.89 2.24
N PRO A 66 0.92 4.75 3.23
CA PRO A 66 -0.25 5.62 3.35
C PRO A 66 0.17 7.03 3.78
N VAL A 67 -0.33 8.03 3.06
CA VAL A 67 -0.11 9.46 3.30
C VAL A 67 -1.43 10.21 3.20
N LEU A 68 -1.49 11.38 3.85
CA LEU A 68 -2.61 12.30 3.68
C LEU A 68 -2.60 12.91 2.27
N LYS A 69 -3.75 12.84 1.60
CA LYS A 69 -3.99 13.40 0.28
C LYS A 69 -3.71 14.91 0.28
N GLY A 70 -3.09 15.38 -0.81
CA GLY A 70 -2.67 16.77 -0.92
C GLY A 70 -1.41 17.11 -0.11
N THR A 71 -0.88 16.16 0.65
CA THR A 71 0.35 16.32 1.44
C THR A 71 1.35 15.20 1.13
N ARG A 72 2.51 15.23 1.79
CA ARG A 72 3.45 14.09 1.87
C ARG A 72 3.60 13.57 3.30
N ILE A 73 2.68 13.92 4.19
CA ILE A 73 2.72 13.51 5.59
C ILE A 73 2.21 12.07 5.69
N ARG A 74 3.07 11.19 6.19
CA ARG A 74 2.74 9.78 6.40
C ARG A 74 1.80 9.61 7.59
N ILE A 75 0.86 8.66 7.50
CA ILE A 75 -0.06 8.37 8.62
C ILE A 75 0.71 7.99 9.88
N GLN A 76 1.79 7.21 9.75
CA GLN A 76 2.66 6.84 10.87
C GLN A 76 3.20 8.06 11.66
N THR A 77 3.43 9.19 10.99
CA THR A 77 3.92 10.41 11.64
C THR A 77 2.88 10.97 12.60
N LEU A 78 1.62 11.01 12.18
CA LEU A 78 0.50 11.48 13.01
C LEU A 78 0.21 10.53 14.17
N VAL A 79 0.34 9.22 13.93
CA VAL A 79 0.22 8.19 14.98
C VAL A 79 1.33 8.34 16.02
N ILE A 80 2.57 8.60 15.61
CA ILE A 80 3.69 8.88 16.53
C ILE A 80 3.40 10.15 17.34
N ALA A 81 2.96 11.22 16.69
CA ALA A 81 2.62 12.47 17.36
C ALA A 81 1.51 12.28 18.41
N LYS A 82 0.48 11.48 18.10
CA LYS A 82 -0.60 11.15 19.03
C LYS A 82 -0.14 10.26 20.18
N ASN A 83 0.54 9.15 19.89
CA ASN A 83 0.78 8.09 20.87
C ASN A 83 2.08 8.25 21.65
N ARG A 84 3.11 8.88 21.06
CA ARG A 84 4.43 9.02 21.70
C ARG A 84 4.67 10.43 22.23
N TRP A 85 4.19 11.44 21.53
CA TRP A 85 4.29 12.83 21.98
C TRP A 85 3.04 13.32 22.70
N ASN A 86 1.99 12.48 22.74
CA ASN A 86 0.77 12.70 23.51
C ASN A 86 0.04 14.00 23.13
N LEU A 87 0.16 14.41 21.85
CA LEU A 87 -0.50 15.61 21.32
C LEU A 87 -2.01 15.39 21.16
N SER A 88 -2.80 16.44 21.37
CA SER A 88 -4.23 16.44 21.04
C SER A 88 -4.43 16.47 19.51
N GLU A 89 -5.63 16.13 19.03
CA GLU A 89 -5.94 16.18 17.60
C GLU A 89 -5.79 17.61 17.04
N GLU A 90 -6.18 18.61 17.83
CA GLU A 90 -6.08 20.03 17.50
C GLU A 90 -4.63 20.49 17.46
N GLN A 91 -3.79 20.00 18.39
CA GLN A 91 -2.36 20.30 18.38
C GLN A 91 -1.69 19.67 17.15
N ILE A 92 -2.02 18.42 16.82
CA ILE A 92 -1.50 17.78 15.60
C ILE A 92 -1.93 18.56 14.36
N ALA A 93 -3.19 18.98 14.29
CA ALA A 93 -3.70 19.78 13.17
C ALA A 93 -2.91 21.09 13.01
N TYR A 94 -2.65 21.79 14.12
CA TYR A 94 -1.88 23.02 14.14
C TYR A 94 -0.41 22.82 13.75
N GLU A 95 0.28 21.85 14.35
CA GLU A 95 1.72 21.62 14.14
C GLU A 95 2.06 21.17 12.72
N TYR A 96 1.15 20.45 12.07
CA TYR A 96 1.36 19.89 10.73
C TYR A 96 0.65 20.66 9.61
N ASP A 97 0.02 21.80 9.92
CA ASP A 97 -0.79 22.59 8.99
C ASP A 97 -1.86 21.74 8.27
N LEU A 98 -2.59 20.96 9.07
CA LEU A 98 -3.64 20.03 8.62
C LEU A 98 -5.01 20.50 9.11
N SER A 99 -6.06 20.11 8.38
CA SER A 99 -7.41 20.22 8.92
C SER A 99 -7.65 19.19 10.03
N LEU A 100 -8.50 19.54 11.00
CA LEU A 100 -8.89 18.61 12.07
C LEU A 100 -9.54 17.33 11.51
N GLU A 101 -10.25 17.42 10.39
CA GLU A 101 -10.84 16.26 9.72
C GLU A 101 -9.77 15.31 9.18
N GLN A 102 -8.72 15.82 8.55
CA GLN A 102 -7.61 14.99 8.08
C GLN A 102 -6.92 14.25 9.23
N VAL A 103 -6.73 14.91 10.37
CA VAL A 103 -6.15 14.27 11.57
C VAL A 103 -7.06 13.16 12.08
N ARG A 104 -8.37 13.41 12.18
CA ARG A 104 -9.35 12.40 12.62
C ARG A 104 -9.42 11.20 11.68
N GLN A 105 -9.50 11.44 10.38
CA GLN A 105 -9.47 10.39 9.36
C GLN A 105 -8.20 9.55 9.46
N ALA A 106 -7.03 10.18 9.65
CA ALA A 106 -5.75 9.47 9.82
C ALA A 106 -5.72 8.60 11.08
N LEU A 107 -6.24 9.09 12.21
CA LEU A 107 -6.29 8.33 13.46
C LEU A 107 -7.34 7.22 13.43
N LEU A 108 -8.47 7.44 12.78
CA LEU A 108 -9.47 6.41 12.53
C LEU A 108 -8.88 5.31 11.64
N PHE A 109 -8.17 5.68 10.58
CA PHE A 109 -7.47 4.74 9.72
C PHE A 109 -6.45 3.91 10.49
N TYR A 110 -5.68 4.52 11.38
CA TYR A 110 -4.77 3.78 12.25
C TYR A 110 -5.50 2.78 13.15
N SER A 111 -6.68 3.11 13.65
CA SER A 111 -7.46 2.18 14.48
C SER A 111 -7.94 0.96 13.70
N GLU A 112 -8.25 1.10 12.41
CA GLU A 112 -8.70 0.00 11.54
C GLU A 112 -7.55 -0.79 10.91
N PHE A 113 -6.44 -0.13 10.58
CA PHE A 113 -5.26 -0.71 9.90
C PHE A 113 -4.02 -0.68 10.79
N ARG A 114 -4.21 -1.00 12.08
CA ARG A 114 -3.17 -0.85 13.10
C ARG A 114 -1.90 -1.64 12.78
N GLU A 115 -2.03 -2.90 12.39
CA GLU A 115 -0.88 -3.78 12.11
C GLU A 115 -0.01 -3.22 10.98
N GLU A 116 -0.63 -2.77 9.89
CA GLU A 116 0.05 -2.15 8.75
C GLU A 116 0.88 -0.92 9.18
N ILE A 117 0.30 -0.05 9.99
CA ILE A 117 0.97 1.17 10.43
C ILE A 117 2.05 0.88 11.47
N GLU A 118 1.85 -0.05 12.38
CA GLU A 118 2.89 -0.45 13.35
C GLU A 118 4.09 -1.10 12.66
N GLU A 119 3.86 -1.94 11.64
CA GLU A 119 4.93 -2.52 10.82
C GLU A 119 5.71 -1.42 10.06
N ALA A 120 5.01 -0.44 9.49
CA ALA A 120 5.64 0.70 8.84
C ALA A 120 6.49 1.54 9.83
N ILE A 121 6.01 1.73 11.07
CA ILE A 121 6.76 2.41 12.14
C ILE A 121 8.03 1.60 12.49
N ALA A 122 7.90 0.30 12.71
CA ALA A 122 9.03 -0.57 13.08
C ALA A 122 10.09 -0.64 11.98
N THR A 123 9.66 -0.70 10.72
CA THR A 123 10.54 -0.69 9.55
C THR A 123 11.32 0.62 9.46
N ALA A 124 10.63 1.76 9.61
CA ALA A 124 11.27 3.08 9.59
C ALA A 124 12.35 3.19 10.69
N GLN A 125 12.05 2.71 11.91
CA GLN A 125 13.01 2.73 13.03
C GLN A 125 14.24 1.84 12.78
N THR A 126 14.08 0.74 12.05
CA THR A 126 15.19 -0.16 11.71
C THR A 126 16.13 0.48 10.69
N ILE A 127 15.57 1.16 9.70
CA ILE A 127 16.33 1.90 8.68
C ILE A 127 17.09 3.06 9.32
N GLU A 128 16.44 3.84 10.19
CA GLU A 128 17.08 4.94 10.91
C GLU A 128 18.28 4.46 11.75
N ARG A 129 18.17 3.31 12.42
CA ARG A 129 19.28 2.74 13.22
C ARG A 129 20.44 2.20 12.41
N THR A 130 20.21 1.85 11.13
CA THR A 130 21.23 1.28 10.24
C THR A 130 22.01 2.37 9.49
N ASN A 131 21.44 3.58 9.42
CA ASN A 131 22.01 4.73 8.73
C ASN A 131 22.70 5.74 9.67
N VAL A 132 22.89 5.38 10.95
CA VAL A 132 23.60 6.14 11.99
C VAL A 132 24.88 5.40 12.34
#